data_AF-A0A8T5GL81-F1
#
_entry.id   AF-A0A8T5GL81-F1
#
_cell.length_a   1.000
_cell.length_b   1.000
_cell.length_c   1.000
_cell.angle_alpha   90.00
_cell.angle_beta   90.00
_cell.angle_gamma   90.00
#
_symmetry.space_group_name_H-M   'P 1'
#
loop_
_entity.id
_entity.type
_entity.pdbx_description
1 polymer ?
#
loop_
_entity_poly.entity_id
_entity_poly.type
_entity_poly.pdbx_seq_one_letter_code
_entity_poly.pdbx_strand_id
1 'polypeptide(L)' 'MWVLTFIYFYSGVPYVEAVNSFPNMMDCFKARQVLSKEVGKGMGYFKAGQQAICINMEGNDD' A
#
# COMPACT_ATOMS: atom_id res chain seq x y z
N MET A 1 12.81 3.85 6.59
CA MET A 1 11.49 4.49 6.31
C MET A 1 10.64 3.52 5.49
N TRP A 2 9.33 3.46 5.68
CA TRP A 2 8.43 2.54 4.98
C TRP A 2 7.35 3.29 4.22
N VAL A 3 7.15 3.00 2.94
CA VAL A 3 6.13 3.66 2.11
C VAL A 3 5.00 2.69 1.81
N LEU A 4 3.76 3.08 2.14
CA LEU A 4 2.56 2.37 1.74
C LEU A 4 2.24 2.72 0.29
N THR A 5 2.40 1.73 -0.58
CA THR A 5 2.12 1.84 -2.01
C THR A 5 0.83 1.12 -2.33
N PHE A 6 -0.14 1.81 -2.92
CA PHE A 6 -1.38 1.23 -3.41
C PHE A 6 -1.31 1.07 -4.93
N ILE A 7 -1.64 -0.13 -5.40
CA ILE A 7 -1.64 -0.51 -6.80
C ILE A 7 -3.07 -0.89 -7.16
N TYR A 8 -3.60 -0.29 -8.22
CA TYR A 8 -4.92 -0.64 -8.73
C TYR A 8 -4.97 -0.55 -10.24
N PHE A 9 -5.82 -1.38 -10.85
CA PHE A 9 -6.06 -1.37 -12.28
C PHE A 9 -7.33 -0.57 -12.60
N TYR A 10 -7.24 0.33 -13.56
CA TYR A 10 -8.38 1.00 -14.17
C TYR A 10 -8.33 0.78 -15.69
N SER A 11 -9.39 0.18 -16.25
CA SER A 11 -9.45 -0.20 -17.68
C SER A 11 -8.23 -1.00 -18.17
N GLY A 12 -7.72 -1.91 -17.33
CA GLY A 12 -6.56 -2.74 -17.65
C GLY A 12 -5.20 -2.04 -17.49
N VAL A 13 -5.17 -0.76 -17.13
CA VAL A 13 -3.95 0.02 -16.90
C VAL A 13 -3.62 0.06 -15.40
N PRO A 14 -2.38 -0.26 -14.99
CA PRO A 14 -1.97 -0.17 -13.60
C PRO A 14 -1.67 1.27 -13.20
N TYR A 15 -2.17 1.66 -12.04
CA TYR A 15 -1.85 2.91 -11.35
C TYR A 15 -1.19 2.60 -10.02
N VAL A 16 -0.24 3.43 -9.64
CA VAL A 16 0.52 3.31 -8.41
C VAL A 16 0.44 4.63 -7.65
N GLU A 17 0.05 4.55 -6.39
CA GLU A 17 -0.08 5.70 -5.50
C GLU A 17 0.76 5.47 -4.24
N ALA A 18 1.63 6.43 -3.93
CA ALA A 18 2.29 6.50 -2.63
C ALA A 18 1.32 7.12 -1.62
N VAL A 19 0.61 6.26 -0.88
CA VAL A 19 -0.46 6.67 0.03
C VAL A 19 0.11 7.48 1.20
N ASN A 20 1.16 6.97 1.84
CA ASN A 20 1.85 7.66 2.94
C ASN A 20 3.21 7.01 3.24
N SER A 21 4.03 7.68 4.05
CA SER A 21 5.27 7.14 4.61
C SER A 21 5.19 6.99 6.13
N PHE A 22 5.92 6.01 6.65
CA PHE A 22 5.90 5.61 8.06
C PHE A 22 7.32 5.39 8.56
N PRO A 23 7.59 5.68 9.85
CA PRO A 23 8.92 5.51 10.42
C PRO A 23 9.30 4.03 10.55
N ASN A 24 8.34 3.13 10.75
CA ASN A 24 8.58 1.70 10.94
C ASN A 24 7.59 0.83 10.15
N MET A 25 7.96 -0.44 9.99
CA MET A 25 7.19 -1.46 9.28
C MET A 25 5.78 -1.65 9.86
N MET A 26 5.67 -1.68 11.19
CA MET A 26 4.43 -2.02 11.88
C MET A 26 3.34 -0.99 11.62
N ASP A 27 3.69 0.29 11.63
CA ASP A 27 2.75 1.37 11.36
C ASP A 27 2.29 1.37 9.90
N CYS A 28 3.20 1.08 8.96
CA CYS A 28 2.82 0.88 7.57
C CYS A 28 1.84 -0.28 7.41
N PHE A 29 2.08 -1.42 8.08
CA PHE A 29 1.22 -2.60 7.98
C PHE A 29 -0.16 -2.36 8.61
N LYS A 30 -0.23 -1.61 9.71
CA LYS A 30 -1.51 -1.16 10.29
C LYS A 30 -2.26 -0.24 9.33
N ALA A 31 -1.57 0.72 8.70
CA ALA A 31 -2.16 1.59 7.69
C ALA A 31 -2.66 0.80 6.47
N ARG A 32 -1.89 -0.19 6.00
CA ARG A 32 -2.32 -1.14 4.96
C ARG A 32 -3.59 -1.88 5.36
N GLN A 33 -3.72 -2.29 6.63
CA GLN A 33 -4.92 -2.93 7.14
C GLN A 33 -6.13 -2.00 7.11
N VAL A 34 -5.95 -0.72 7.48
CA VAL A 34 -7.00 0.30 7.39
C VAL A 34 -7.40 0.52 5.93
N LEU A 35 -6.43 0.70 5.03
CA LEU A 35 -6.66 0.87 3.60
C LEU A 35 -7.44 -0.32 3.00
N SER A 36 -7.12 -1.55 3.43
CA SER A 36 -7.87 -2.73 2.98
C SER A 36 -9.36 -2.67 3.33
N LYS A 37 -9.75 -1.99 4.42
CA LYS A 37 -11.15 -1.78 4.81
C LYS A 37 -11.81 -0.68 3.99
N GLU A 38 -11.07 0.36 3.64
CA GLU A 38 -11.58 1.52 2.90
C GLU A 38 -11.84 1.21 1.43
N VAL A 39 -10.87 0.60 0.75
CA VAL A 39 -10.96 0.36 -0.71
C VAL A 39 -11.18 -1.11 -1.06
N GLY A 40 -10.79 -2.02 -0.17
CA GLY A 40 -10.74 -3.47 -0.39
C GLY A 40 -11.93 -4.24 0.19
N LYS A 41 -11.62 -5.38 0.82
CA LYS A 41 -12.57 -6.30 1.47
C LYS A 41 -12.42 -6.32 3.00
N GLY A 42 -11.52 -5.50 3.54
CA GLY A 42 -11.10 -5.53 4.93
C GLY A 42 -10.18 -6.72 5.24
N MET A 43 -9.78 -6.82 6.50
CA MET A 43 -8.94 -7.90 7.02
C MET A 43 -7.62 -8.12 6.26
N GLY A 44 -7.10 -7.11 5.56
CA GLY A 44 -5.86 -7.17 4.78
C GLY A 44 -6.06 -7.64 3.33
N TYR A 45 -7.31 -7.88 2.92
CA TYR A 45 -7.69 -8.32 1.59
C TYR A 45 -8.17 -7.16 0.72
N PHE A 46 -7.78 -7.19 -0.56
CA PHE A 46 -8.15 -6.20 -1.57
C PHE A 46 -9.10 -6.79 -2.61
N LYS A 47 -9.74 -5.92 -3.40
CA LYS A 47 -10.58 -6.34 -4.54
C LYS A 47 -9.70 -6.88 -5.67
N ALA A 48 -10.31 -7.59 -6.62
CA ALA A 48 -9.59 -8.02 -7.82
C ALA A 48 -8.99 -6.81 -8.55
N GLY A 49 -7.75 -6.94 -9.04
CA GLY A 49 -7.03 -5.84 -9.68
C GLY A 49 -6.52 -4.76 -8.73
N GLN A 50 -6.56 -4.99 -7.41
CA GLN A 50 -6.02 -4.07 -6.40
C GLN A 50 -5.09 -4.79 -5.44
N GLN A 51 -4.07 -4.09 -4.96
CA GLN A 51 -3.20 -4.54 -3.87
C GLN A 51 -2.54 -3.33 -3.21
N ALA A 52 -2.16 -3.47 -1.93
CA ALA A 52 -1.24 -2.54 -1.30
C ALA A 52 -0.04 -3.26 -0.73
N ILE A 53 1.12 -2.60 -0.73
CA ILE A 53 2.38 -3.12 -0.24
C ILE A 53 3.10 -2.04 0.57
N CYS A 54 3.78 -2.47 1.64
CA CYS A 54 4.68 -1.62 2.42
C CYS A 54 6.11 -1.90 1.97
N ILE A 55 6.78 -0.88 1.44
CA ILE A 55 8.13 -0.98 0.87
C ILE A 55 9.11 -0.32 1.83
N ASN A 56 10.16 -1.03 2.25
CA ASN A 56 11.26 -0.43 2.98
C ASN A 56 12.12 0.39 2.02
N MET A 57 12.35 1.65 2.37
CA MET A 57 13.12 2.63 1.61
C MET A 57 14.55 2.81 2.15
N GLU A 58 14.98 2.00 3.11
CA GLU A 58 16.38 1.98 3.56
C GLU A 58 17.31 1.57 2.41
N GLY A 59 18.37 2.36 2.18
CA GLY A 59 19.31 2.16 1.08
C GLY A 59 18.88 2.74 -0.26
N ASN A 60 17.73 3.43 -0.34
CA ASN A 60 17.46 4.37 -1.44
C ASN A 60 18.11 5.71 -1.12
N ASP A 61 19.44 5.72 -1.18
CA ASP A 61 20.29 6.90 -1.04
C ASP A 61 20.63 7.42 -2.45
N ASP A 62 19.72 8.18 -3.06
CA ASP A 62 20.06 9.09 -4.17
C ASP A 62 20.38 10.49 -3.61
#